data_AF-A0A9P5Y259-F1
#
_entry.id   AF-A0A9P5Y259-F1
#
_cell.length_a   1.000
_cell.length_b   1.000
_cell.length_c   1.000
_cell.angle_alpha   90.00
_cell.angle_beta   90.00
_cell.angle_gamma   90.00
#
_symmetry.space_group_name_H-M   'P 1'
#
loop_
_entity.id
_entity.type
_entity.pdbx_description
1 polymer ?
#
loop_
_entity_poly.entity_id
_entity_poly.type
_entity_poly.pdbx_seq_one_letter_code
_entity_poly.pdbx_strand_id
1 'polypeptide(L)'
;MASTDANADRAGPTIRSILDARGGYVCNDHAIVPDELESIQNTVKQWAKRGDIDLILTTGGTGFSLRDVTPEAVRPLMEREAPGLIHLIMTSSLQHTPFAALSRPAAGTIGRTLVITFPGSVKAVKENLDALFNGGVLERAVEYLQGGAEKRNK
;
A
#
# COMPACT_ATOMS: atom_id res chain seq x y z
N MET A 1 -7.31 4.84 4.78
CA MET A 1 -8.06 4.45 5.98
C MET A 1 -7.91 5.62 6.91
N ALA A 2 -9.02 6.24 7.29
CA ALA A 2 -8.96 7.41 8.15
C ALA A 2 -9.94 7.19 9.29
N SER A 3 -9.43 7.42 10.50
CA SER A 3 -10.17 8.02 11.60
C SER A 3 -11.36 8.80 11.06
N THR A 4 -12.55 8.47 11.55
CA THR A 4 -13.96 8.83 11.21
C THR A 4 -14.30 10.22 10.65
N ASP A 5 -13.35 11.10 10.37
CA ASP A 5 -13.51 12.39 9.72
C ASP A 5 -12.92 12.37 8.30
N ALA A 6 -13.80 12.32 7.29
CA ALA A 6 -13.41 12.38 5.88
C ALA A 6 -12.66 13.68 5.52
N ASN A 7 -12.82 14.77 6.29
CA ASN A 7 -12.07 16.02 6.09
C ASN A 7 -10.64 15.95 6.62
N ALA A 8 -10.30 14.95 7.45
CA ALA A 8 -8.96 14.77 7.99
C ALA A 8 -8.05 13.92 7.07
N ASP A 9 -8.62 13.18 6.11
CA ASP A 9 -7.82 12.36 5.19
C ASP A 9 -7.08 13.24 4.17
N ARG A 10 -5.80 13.47 4.45
CA ARG A 10 -4.87 14.14 3.53
C ARG A 10 -3.96 13.16 2.81
N ALA A 11 -3.86 11.93 3.30
CA ALA A 11 -2.93 10.94 2.77
C ALA A 11 -3.47 10.28 1.51
N GLY A 12 -4.74 9.88 1.48
CA GLY A 12 -5.40 9.32 0.28
C GLY A 12 -5.29 10.24 -0.95
N PRO A 13 -5.71 11.52 -0.84
CA PRO A 13 -5.57 12.50 -1.92
C PRO A 13 -4.11 12.75 -2.34
N THR A 14 -3.16 12.69 -1.38
CA THR A 14 -1.74 12.82 -1.67
C THR A 14 -1.22 11.66 -2.52
N ILE A 15 -1.58 10.42 -2.18
CA ILE A 15 -1.19 9.22 -2.96
C ILE A 15 -1.65 9.39 -4.40
N ARG A 16 -2.92 9.77 -4.59
CA ARG A 16 -3.50 10.00 -5.91
C ARG A 16 -2.72 11.06 -6.69
N SER A 17 -2.48 12.23 -6.08
CA SER A 17 -1.75 13.31 -6.74
C SER A 17 -0.33 12.91 -7.16
N ILE A 18 0.37 12.08 -6.37
CA ILE A 18 1.71 11.61 -6.69
C ILE A 18 1.68 10.63 -7.88
N LEU A 19 0.73 9.69 -7.86
CA LEU A 19 0.56 8.71 -8.93
C LEU A 19 0.16 9.37 -10.26
N ASP A 20 -0.77 10.33 -10.19
CA ASP A 20 -1.22 11.10 -11.36
C ASP A 20 -0.05 11.92 -11.96
N ALA A 21 0.76 12.57 -11.11
CA ALA A 21 1.91 13.36 -11.56
C ALA A 21 3.04 12.52 -12.19
N ARG A 22 3.21 11.27 -11.73
CA ARG A 22 4.21 10.35 -12.29
C ARG A 22 3.79 9.82 -13.66
N GLY A 23 2.49 9.68 -13.90
CA GLY A 23 1.93 9.08 -15.11
C GLY A 23 2.02 7.54 -15.11
N GLY A 24 1.24 6.89 -15.96
CA GLY A 24 1.19 5.42 -16.05
C GLY A 24 0.36 4.72 -14.97
N TYR A 25 -0.25 5.49 -14.06
CA TYR A 25 -1.19 5.01 -13.05
C TYR A 25 -2.57 5.63 -13.28
N VAL A 26 -3.63 4.85 -13.04
CA VAL A 26 -5.01 5.31 -13.05
C VAL A 26 -5.66 4.92 -11.73
N CYS A 27 -6.19 5.90 -11.00
CA CYS A 27 -6.96 5.65 -9.79
C CYS A 27 -8.38 5.21 -10.17
N ASN A 28 -8.60 3.89 -10.23
CA ASN A 28 -9.91 3.31 -10.51
C ASN A 28 -10.89 3.50 -9.33
N ASP A 29 -10.37 3.41 -8.11
CA ASP A 29 -11.18 3.46 -6.89
C ASP A 29 -10.47 4.18 -5.74
N HIS A 30 -11.28 4.79 -4.89
CA HIS A 30 -10.86 5.42 -3.65
C HIS A 30 -11.96 5.24 -2.60
N ALA A 31 -11.59 4.77 -1.41
CA ALA A 31 -12.50 4.60 -0.30
C ALA A 31 -11.85 5.01 1.03
N ILE A 32 -12.62 5.73 1.84
CA ILE A 32 -12.35 5.92 3.26
C ILE A 32 -13.22 4.91 3.98
N VAL A 33 -12.61 4.06 4.80
CA VAL A 33 -13.33 3.06 5.58
C VAL A 33 -12.89 3.11 7.04
N PRO A 34 -13.75 2.68 7.98
CA PRO A 34 -13.44 2.67 9.40
C PRO A 34 -12.22 1.80 9.74
N ASP A 35 -11.57 2.11 10.86
CA ASP A 35 -10.47 1.32 11.44
C ASP A 35 -10.99 0.03 12.11
N GLU A 36 -11.72 -0.78 11.33
CA GLU A 36 -12.37 -2.02 11.76
C GLU A 36 -11.96 -3.17 10.84
N LEU A 37 -11.50 -4.28 11.43
CA LEU A 37 -10.90 -5.39 10.70
C LEU A 37 -11.74 -5.85 9.50
N GLU A 38 -13.04 -6.06 9.69
CA GLU A 38 -13.94 -6.51 8.61
C GLU A 38 -14.12 -5.46 7.50
N SER A 39 -14.26 -4.19 7.87
CA SER A 39 -14.40 -3.08 6.91
C SER A 39 -13.17 -2.96 6.01
N ILE A 40 -11.97 -3.06 6.59
CA ILE A 40 -10.70 -3.07 5.85
C ILE A 40 -10.63 -4.31 4.94
N GLN A 41 -10.89 -5.49 5.51
CA GLN A 41 -10.79 -6.75 4.77
C GLN A 41 -11.74 -6.83 3.59
N ASN A 42 -13.00 -6.45 3.77
CA ASN A 42 -14.02 -6.53 2.74
C ASN A 42 -13.66 -5.64 1.55
N THR A 43 -13.19 -4.41 1.83
CA THR A 43 -12.76 -3.46 0.79
C THR A 43 -11.58 -4.01 -0.01
N VAL A 44 -10.53 -4.47 0.67
CA VAL A 44 -9.33 -5.01 0.01
C VAL A 44 -9.65 -6.27 -0.80
N LYS A 45 -10.45 -7.20 -0.24
CA LYS A 45 -10.92 -8.39 -0.97
C LYS A 45 -11.75 -8.02 -2.20
N GLN A 46 -12.66 -7.07 -2.08
CA GLN A 46 -13.52 -6.66 -3.18
C GLN A 46 -12.69 -6.09 -4.32
N TRP A 47 -11.77 -5.17 -4.03
CA TRP A 47 -10.89 -4.57 -5.05
C TRP A 47 -9.99 -5.61 -5.71
N ALA A 48 -9.34 -6.47 -4.94
CA ALA A 48 -8.46 -7.51 -5.48
C ALA A 48 -9.21 -8.53 -6.36
N LYS A 49 -10.50 -8.78 -6.10
CA LYS A 49 -11.32 -9.72 -6.87
C LYS A 49 -11.83 -9.18 -8.21
N ARG A 50 -11.78 -7.87 -8.46
CA ARG A 50 -12.36 -7.29 -9.69
C ARG A 50 -11.58 -7.62 -10.96
N GLY A 51 -10.28 -7.90 -10.83
CA GLY A 51 -9.41 -8.22 -11.97
C GLY A 51 -8.92 -7.02 -12.78
N ASP A 52 -9.36 -5.80 -12.46
CA ASP A 52 -8.93 -4.53 -13.06
C ASP A 52 -8.11 -3.65 -12.09
N ILE A 53 -7.77 -4.17 -10.91
CA ILE A 53 -6.96 -3.48 -9.90
C ILE A 53 -5.62 -4.19 -9.74
N ASP A 54 -4.56 -3.56 -10.22
CA ASP A 54 -3.20 -4.11 -10.17
C ASP A 54 -2.47 -3.76 -8.87
N LEU A 55 -2.85 -2.66 -8.23
CA LEU A 55 -2.21 -2.11 -7.04
C LEU A 55 -3.25 -1.55 -6.07
N ILE A 56 -3.17 -1.97 -4.81
CA ILE A 56 -3.92 -1.41 -3.68
C ILE A 56 -2.92 -0.79 -2.71
N LEU A 57 -3.11 0.49 -2.42
CA LEU A 57 -2.36 1.22 -1.41
C LEU A 57 -3.30 1.58 -0.28
N THR A 58 -2.96 1.18 0.94
CA THR A 58 -3.66 1.67 2.14
C THR A 58 -2.79 2.69 2.85
N THR A 59 -3.42 3.57 3.62
CA THR A 59 -2.73 4.54 4.48
C THR A 59 -3.47 4.63 5.80
N GLY A 60 -2.70 4.72 6.90
CA GLY A 60 -3.24 4.75 8.27
C GLY A 60 -3.32 3.36 8.92
N GLY A 61 -3.55 3.34 10.24
CA GLY A 61 -3.84 2.11 10.96
C GLY A 61 -2.66 1.14 11.15
N THR A 62 -1.40 1.58 10.97
CA THR A 62 -0.21 0.71 11.03
C THR A 62 0.66 0.89 12.29
N GLY A 63 0.26 1.74 13.25
CA GLY A 63 0.98 1.97 14.50
C GLY A 63 0.66 0.95 15.60
N PHE A 64 0.84 1.35 16.86
CA PHE A 64 0.55 0.54 18.06
C PHE A 64 -0.73 0.97 18.81
N SER A 65 -1.53 1.88 18.26
CA SER A 65 -2.82 2.22 18.85
C SER A 65 -3.76 1.01 18.85
N LEU A 66 -4.71 0.96 19.78
CA LEU A 66 -5.74 -0.08 19.82
C LEU A 66 -6.61 -0.12 18.54
N ARG A 67 -6.66 1.00 17.80
CA ARG A 67 -7.37 1.10 16.52
C ARG A 67 -6.48 0.77 15.31
N ASP A 68 -5.17 0.65 15.49
CA ASP A 68 -4.26 0.34 14.39
C ASP A 68 -4.37 -1.16 14.04
N VAL A 69 -5.33 -1.50 13.18
CA VAL A 69 -5.64 -2.88 12.80
C VAL A 69 -5.43 -3.16 11.31
N THR A 70 -4.86 -2.22 10.55
CA THR A 70 -4.68 -2.36 9.10
C THR A 70 -3.76 -3.54 8.74
N PRO A 71 -2.61 -3.76 9.41
CA PRO A 71 -1.76 -4.93 9.14
C PRO A 71 -2.47 -6.26 9.43
N GLU A 72 -3.20 -6.33 10.54
CA GLU A 72 -4.00 -7.49 10.96
C GLU A 72 -5.14 -7.80 9.99
N ALA A 73 -5.76 -6.76 9.43
CA ALA A 73 -6.79 -6.92 8.43
C ALA A 73 -6.21 -7.43 7.10
N VAL A 74 -5.08 -6.86 6.66
CA VAL A 74 -4.54 -7.08 5.32
C VAL A 74 -3.69 -8.34 5.20
N ARG A 75 -2.80 -8.65 6.17
CA ARG A 75 -1.87 -9.80 6.08
C ARG A 75 -2.58 -11.15 5.86
N PRO A 76 -3.69 -11.49 6.55
CA PRO A 76 -4.38 -12.77 6.33
C PRO A 76 -4.97 -12.95 4.93
N LEU A 77 -5.04 -11.88 4.14
CA LEU A 77 -5.55 -11.92 2.77
C LEU A 77 -4.47 -12.22 1.74
N MET A 78 -3.19 -12.07 2.11
CA MET A 78 -2.07 -12.22 1.21
C MET A 78 -1.83 -13.70 0.90
N GLU A 79 -1.76 -14.03 -0.38
CA GLU A 79 -1.36 -15.34 -0.86
C GLU A 79 0.17 -15.49 -0.85
N ARG A 80 0.88 -14.39 -1.10
CA ARG A 80 2.34 -14.31 -1.03
C ARG A 80 2.74 -13.00 -0.37
N GLU A 81 3.49 -13.09 0.72
CA GLU A 81 4.06 -11.90 1.35
C GLU A 81 5.27 -11.37 0.56
N ALA A 82 5.47 -10.05 0.59
CA ALA A 82 6.58 -9.35 -0.04
C ALA A 82 7.46 -8.65 1.01
N PRO A 83 8.12 -9.40 1.91
CA PRO A 83 8.94 -8.81 2.98
C PRO A 83 10.08 -7.94 2.44
N GLY A 84 10.58 -8.19 1.24
CA GLY A 84 11.60 -7.34 0.60
C GLY A 84 11.12 -5.90 0.37
N LEU A 85 9.84 -5.70 0.01
CA LEU A 85 9.26 -4.35 -0.10
C LEU A 85 9.17 -3.69 1.27
N ILE A 86 8.85 -4.46 2.31
CA ILE A 86 8.85 -3.95 3.69
C ILE A 86 10.24 -3.50 4.12
N HIS A 87 11.27 -4.30 3.84
CA HIS A 87 12.65 -3.89 4.16
C HIS A 87 13.04 -2.61 3.43
N LEU A 88 12.74 -2.51 2.12
CA LEU A 88 13.03 -1.31 1.34
C LEU A 88 12.41 -0.05 1.95
N ILE A 89 11.10 -0.08 2.21
CA ILE A 89 10.38 1.09 2.71
C ILE A 89 10.76 1.44 4.15
N MET A 90 11.04 0.42 4.99
CA MET A 90 11.45 0.63 6.38
C MET A 90 12.88 1.17 6.46
N THR A 91 13.81 0.65 5.66
CA THR A 91 15.18 1.16 5.58
C THR A 91 15.19 2.63 5.17
N SER A 92 14.38 3.01 4.17
CA SER A 92 14.23 4.42 3.77
C SER A 92 13.61 5.26 4.88
N SER A 93 12.50 4.83 5.47
CA SER A 93 11.80 5.57 6.54
C SER A 93 12.68 5.80 7.77
N LEU A 94 13.52 4.83 8.13
CA LEU A 94 14.46 4.93 9.25
C LEU A 94 15.58 5.95 9.03
N GLN A 95 15.90 6.31 7.78
CA GLN A 95 16.82 7.44 7.50
C GLN A 95 16.19 8.79 7.83
N HIS A 96 14.86 8.89 7.81
CA HIS A 96 14.12 10.12 8.08
C HIS A 96 13.74 10.28 9.55
N THR A 97 13.40 9.18 10.23
CA THR A 97 13.05 9.21 11.66
C THR A 97 13.21 7.84 12.32
N PRO A 98 13.79 7.76 13.54
CA PRO A 98 13.85 6.50 14.29
C PRO A 98 12.47 5.97 14.67
N PHE A 99 11.45 6.84 14.77
CA PHE A 99 10.08 6.44 15.08
C PHE A 99 9.42 5.61 13.97
N ALA A 100 10.01 5.55 12.78
CA ALA A 100 9.56 4.64 11.73
C ALA A 100 9.58 3.18 12.20
N ALA A 101 10.46 2.82 13.14
CA ALA A 101 10.52 1.50 13.75
C ALA A 101 9.22 1.07 14.45
N LEU A 102 8.33 2.01 14.75
CA LEU A 102 7.04 1.73 15.39
C LEU A 102 5.93 1.36 14.40
N SER A 103 6.18 1.50 13.10
CA SER A 103 5.23 1.11 12.07
C SER A 103 5.25 -0.41 11.87
N ARG A 104 4.08 -0.99 11.60
CA ARG A 104 3.89 -2.42 11.33
C ARG A 104 3.40 -2.67 9.90
N PRO A 105 4.07 -2.16 8.86
CA PRO A 105 3.55 -2.26 7.50
C PRO A 105 3.42 -3.72 7.03
N ALA A 106 2.60 -3.92 6.01
CA ALA A 106 2.36 -5.19 5.34
C ALA A 106 2.40 -4.98 3.83
N ALA A 107 3.01 -5.92 3.12
CA ALA A 107 3.09 -5.90 1.67
C ALA A 107 3.08 -7.34 1.13
N GLY A 108 2.41 -7.55 0.01
CA GLY A 108 2.18 -8.88 -0.54
C GLY A 108 1.14 -8.87 -1.64
N THR A 109 0.81 -10.05 -2.16
CA THR A 109 -0.07 -10.21 -3.33
C THR A 109 -1.36 -10.91 -2.95
N ILE A 110 -2.46 -10.49 -3.54
CA ILE A 110 -3.76 -11.18 -3.55
C ILE A 110 -4.10 -11.42 -5.02
N GLY A 111 -4.01 -12.67 -5.49
CA GLY A 111 -4.02 -12.98 -6.92
C GLY A 111 -2.95 -12.20 -7.70
N ARG A 112 -3.40 -11.35 -8.63
CA ARG A 112 -2.56 -10.47 -9.46
C ARG A 112 -2.43 -9.05 -8.92
N THR A 113 -3.02 -8.76 -7.76
CA THR A 113 -3.02 -7.43 -7.15
C THR A 113 -1.90 -7.34 -6.12
N LEU A 114 -1.03 -6.34 -6.25
CA LEU A 114 -0.07 -5.96 -5.21
C LEU A 114 -0.76 -5.12 -4.14
N VAL A 115 -0.56 -5.43 -2.88
CA VAL A 115 -1.10 -4.66 -1.74
C VAL A 115 0.05 -4.16 -0.89
N ILE A 116 0.07 -2.86 -0.55
CA ILE A 116 1.07 -2.23 0.32
C ILE A 116 0.36 -1.32 1.32
N THR A 117 0.71 -1.42 2.60
CA THR A 117 0.20 -0.53 3.64
C THR A 117 1.20 0.56 4.00
N PHE A 118 0.75 1.81 4.04
CA PHE A 118 1.54 2.98 4.41
C PHE A 118 1.10 3.58 5.75
N PRO A 119 2.00 4.32 6.43
CA PRO A 119 1.61 5.14 7.58
C PRO A 119 0.58 6.22 7.19
N GLY A 120 -0.11 6.78 8.19
CA GLY A 120 -1.17 7.77 7.98
C GLY A 120 -0.69 9.20 7.67
N SER A 121 0.60 9.51 7.85
CA SER A 121 1.09 10.87 7.61
C SER A 121 1.44 11.10 6.14
N VAL A 122 1.07 12.28 5.62
CA VAL A 122 1.39 12.72 4.25
C VAL A 122 2.89 12.66 3.96
N LYS A 123 3.72 13.05 4.94
CA LYS A 123 5.17 13.01 4.83
C LYS A 123 5.67 11.56 4.64
N ALA A 124 5.25 10.65 5.51
CA ALA A 124 5.65 9.26 5.42
C ALA A 124 5.17 8.62 4.11
N VAL A 125 3.95 8.90 3.66
CA VAL A 125 3.44 8.41 2.37
C VAL A 125 4.35 8.81 1.21
N LYS A 126 4.78 10.08 1.15
CA LYS A 126 5.72 10.57 0.12
C LYS A 126 7.03 9.82 0.16
N GLU A 127 7.64 9.71 1.35
CA GLU A 127 8.92 9.01 1.55
C GLU A 127 8.83 7.53 1.14
N ASN A 128 7.75 6.83 1.52
CA ASN A 128 7.56 5.43 1.17
C ASN A 128 7.32 5.23 -0.34
N LEU A 129 6.56 6.11 -0.99
CA LEU A 129 6.35 6.08 -2.44
C LEU A 129 7.64 6.37 -3.20
N ASP A 130 8.41 7.38 -2.79
CA ASP A 130 9.70 7.71 -3.39
C ASP A 130 10.67 6.52 -3.32
N ALA A 131 10.70 5.80 -2.18
CA ALA A 131 11.51 4.59 -2.03
C ALA A 131 11.10 3.47 -2.99
N LEU A 132 9.80 3.27 -3.20
CA LEU A 132 9.26 2.25 -4.12
C LEU A 132 9.46 2.62 -5.59
N PHE A 133 9.43 3.90 -5.88
CA PHE A 133 9.67 4.45 -7.21
C PHE A 133 11.13 4.47 -7.63
N ASN A 134 12.03 4.52 -6.65
CA ASN A 134 13.45 4.48 -6.90
C ASN A 134 13.83 3.15 -7.57
N GLY A 135 14.53 3.21 -8.70
CA GLY A 135 14.91 2.02 -9.48
C GLY A 135 13.75 1.29 -10.16
N GLY A 136 12.53 1.85 -10.18
CA GLY A 136 11.37 1.25 -10.85
C GLY A 136 10.82 -0.02 -10.18
N VAL A 137 11.01 -0.15 -8.85
CA VAL A 137 10.63 -1.36 -8.11
C VAL A 137 9.12 -1.59 -8.16
N LEU A 138 8.31 -0.55 -7.96
CA LEU A 138 6.86 -0.67 -7.98
C LEU A 138 6.33 -1.08 -9.36
N GLU A 139 6.80 -0.40 -10.40
CA GLU A 139 6.44 -0.65 -11.80
C GLU A 139 6.78 -2.09 -12.18
N ARG A 140 7.99 -2.54 -11.82
CA ARG A 140 8.44 -3.91 -12.13
C ARG A 140 7.68 -4.97 -11.33
N ALA A 141 7.33 -4.71 -10.08
CA ALA A 141 6.53 -5.63 -9.27
C ALA A 141 5.14 -5.84 -9.88
N VAL A 142 4.48 -4.75 -10.30
CA VAL A 142 3.19 -4.81 -11.00
C VAL A 142 3.33 -5.54 -12.33
N GLU A 143 4.34 -5.23 -13.15
CA GLU A 143 4.60 -5.89 -14.43
C GLU A 143 4.74 -7.41 -14.29
N TYR A 144 5.44 -7.90 -13.25
CA TYR A 144 5.58 -9.33 -12.98
C TYR A 144 4.24 -10.00 -12.67
N LEU A 145 3.36 -9.34 -11.92
CA LEU A 145 2.02 -9.87 -11.62
C LEU A 145 1.11 -9.88 -12.84
N GLN A 146 1.39 -9.02 -13.83
CA GLN A 146 0.65 -8.98 -15.09
C GLN A 146 1.14 -9.97 -16.16
N GLY A 147 2.09 -10.85 -15.81
CA GLY A 147 2.64 -11.86 -16.73
C GLY A 147 3.91 -11.41 -17.47
N GLY A 148 4.51 -10.28 -17.09
CA GLY A 148 5.76 -9.80 -17.70
C GLY A 148 6.98 -10.68 -17.43
N ALA A 149 6.94 -11.54 -16.40
CA ALA A 149 8.06 -12.44 -16.07
C ALA A 149 8.25 -13.59 -17.08
N GLU A 150 7.20 -14.02 -17.79
CA GLU A 150 7.27 -15.16 -18.72
C GLU A 150 7.95 -14.80 -20.06
N LYS A 151 8.05 -13.51 -20.40
CA LYS A 151 8.64 -13.06 -21.68
C LYS A 151 10.17 -13.10 -21.73
N ARG A 152 10.85 -13.56 -20.67
CA ARG A 152 12.33 -13.50 -20.55
C ARG A 152 13.09 -14.78 -20.93
N ASN A 153 12.39 -15.87 -21.27
CA ASN A 153 13.01 -17.12 -21.74
C ASN A 153 12.64 -17.44 -23.19
N LYS A 154 12.77 -16.47 -24.10
CA LYS A 154 12.79 -16.72 -25.54
C LYS A 154 13.88 -15.90 -26.22
#